data_AF-A0A0D3A9X9-F1
#
_entry.id   AF-A0A0D3A9X9-F1
#
_cell.length_a   1.000
_cell.length_b   1.000
_cell.length_c   1.000
_cell.angle_alpha   90.00
_cell.angle_beta   90.00
_cell.angle_gamma   90.00
#
_symmetry.space_group_name_H-M   'P 1'
#
loop_
_entity.id
_entity.type
_entity.pdbx_description
1 polymer ?
#
loop_
_entity_poly.entity_id
_entity_poly.type
_entity_poly.pdbx_seq_one_letter_code
_entity_poly.pdbx_strand_id
1 'polypeptide(L)'
;NKNRIEQWFNTNVPSLASRKDKLDPALLTAEATPRVRQNGRGDFKTLTEAINSVPEGNKERVIIKLGPGEYKRRILLQCRMGKGKEQALSMRISGNKAAFYNCKFYGYQDTICDDTGNHFFKDCYIEGTFDFIFGSGRSLYLSTQLNVVGDGLRVITAHAGKSTEEKSGYSFVHCKVTGTGTGIYLGRAWMSHPKVVYAYTDMSSVVNPSGWHEKTQTERDKTVFYGEYKGSGPGSRKEKRVKYTQDIDTI
;
A
#
# COMPACT_ATOMS: atom_id res chain seq x y z
N ASN A 1 27.02 5.04 -2.89
CA ASN A 1 25.95 4.24 -2.24
C ASN A 1 25.51 2.98 -3.02
N LYS A 2 26.07 2.69 -4.21
CA LYS A 2 25.69 1.54 -5.05
C LYS A 2 26.12 0.18 -4.45
N ASN A 3 27.31 0.12 -3.85
CA ASN A 3 27.84 -1.10 -3.22
C ASN A 3 26.97 -1.62 -2.06
N ARG A 4 26.34 -0.73 -1.28
CA ARG A 4 25.45 -1.14 -0.17
C ARG A 4 24.16 -1.77 -0.68
N ILE A 5 23.62 -1.27 -1.80
CA ILE A 5 22.43 -1.83 -2.44
C ILE A 5 22.75 -3.19 -3.07
N GLU A 6 23.88 -3.31 -3.76
CA GLU A 6 24.33 -4.58 -4.35
C GLU A 6 24.61 -5.65 -3.27
N GLN A 7 25.26 -5.27 -2.16
CA GLN A 7 25.46 -6.18 -1.02
C GLN A 7 24.14 -6.62 -0.39
N TRP A 8 23.20 -5.69 -0.15
CA TRP A 8 21.89 -6.04 0.38
C TRP A 8 21.13 -6.98 -0.55
N PHE A 9 21.15 -6.71 -1.86
CA PHE A 9 20.47 -7.52 -2.86
C PHE A 9 21.04 -8.94 -2.91
N ASN A 10 22.36 -9.09 -2.98
CA ASN A 10 23.01 -10.41 -3.01
C ASN A 10 22.79 -11.21 -1.72
N THR A 11 22.63 -10.53 -0.58
CA THR A 11 22.38 -11.18 0.72
C THR A 11 20.94 -11.70 0.83
N ASN A 12 19.96 -10.93 0.34
CA ASN A 12 18.54 -11.22 0.56
C ASN A 12 17.85 -11.88 -0.65
N VAL A 13 18.44 -11.79 -1.84
CA VAL A 13 17.90 -12.37 -3.08
C VAL A 13 18.92 -13.36 -3.66
N PRO A 14 18.82 -14.66 -3.33
CA PRO A 14 19.77 -15.66 -3.82
C PRO A 14 19.69 -15.77 -5.34
N SER A 15 20.83 -15.99 -5.99
CA SER A 15 20.92 -16.11 -7.45
C SER A 15 20.00 -17.21 -8.02
N LEU A 16 19.56 -17.07 -9.27
CA LEU A 16 18.80 -18.13 -9.95
C LEU A 16 19.59 -19.45 -9.95
N ALA A 17 20.90 -19.37 -10.17
CA ALA A 17 21.80 -20.53 -10.17
C ALA A 17 21.79 -21.30 -8.85
N SER A 18 21.53 -20.65 -7.72
CA SER A 18 21.50 -21.29 -6.39
C SER A 18 20.12 -21.81 -5.97
N ARG A 19 19.06 -21.51 -6.73
CA ARG A 19 17.68 -21.93 -6.41
C ARG A 19 16.99 -22.73 -7.52
N LYS A 20 17.58 -22.81 -8.71
CA LYS A 20 17.00 -23.43 -9.91
C LYS A 20 16.43 -24.83 -9.68
N ASP A 21 17.09 -25.65 -8.87
CA ASP A 21 16.70 -27.06 -8.65
C ASP A 21 15.47 -27.20 -7.73
N LYS A 22 14.99 -26.09 -7.15
CA LYS A 22 13.79 -26.03 -6.28
C LYS A 22 12.64 -25.23 -6.90
N LEU A 23 12.82 -24.69 -8.11
CA LEU A 23 11.80 -23.87 -8.78
C LEU A 23 11.04 -24.73 -9.80
N ASP A 24 9.73 -24.52 -9.89
CA ASP A 24 8.92 -25.08 -10.97
C ASP A 24 9.46 -24.64 -12.35
N PRO A 25 9.43 -25.49 -13.40
CA PRO A 25 9.99 -25.16 -14.71
C PRO A 25 9.43 -23.87 -15.34
N ALA A 26 8.16 -23.53 -15.12
CA ALA A 26 7.57 -22.29 -15.63
C ALA A 26 8.14 -21.07 -14.90
N LEU A 27 8.41 -21.19 -13.59
CA LEU A 27 9.04 -20.15 -12.79
C LEU A 27 10.51 -19.96 -13.16
N LEU A 28 11.24 -21.05 -13.43
CA LEU A 28 12.62 -21.01 -13.92
C LEU A 28 12.72 -20.23 -15.24
N THR A 29 11.80 -20.53 -16.17
CA THR A 29 11.72 -19.88 -17.50
C THR A 29 11.39 -18.41 -17.36
N ALA A 30 10.38 -18.07 -16.55
CA ALA A 30 10.00 -16.68 -16.29
C ALA A 30 11.12 -15.87 -15.60
N GLU A 31 11.92 -16.49 -14.73
CA GLU A 31 13.02 -15.83 -14.03
C GLU A 31 14.28 -15.59 -14.90
N ALA A 32 14.38 -16.23 -16.07
CA ALA A 32 15.57 -16.13 -16.92
C ALA A 32 15.65 -14.77 -17.64
N THR A 33 14.52 -14.27 -18.15
CA THR A 33 14.39 -13.01 -18.89
C THR A 33 12.98 -12.43 -18.72
N PRO A 34 12.78 -11.10 -18.86
CA PRO A 34 13.78 -10.08 -19.19
C PRO A 34 14.37 -9.31 -17.99
N ARG A 35 15.61 -8.84 -18.14
CA ARG A 35 16.35 -8.02 -17.16
C ARG A 35 16.45 -6.58 -17.63
N VAL A 36 16.13 -5.63 -16.77
CA VAL A 36 16.26 -4.20 -17.04
C VAL A 36 17.47 -3.65 -16.30
N ARG A 37 18.41 -3.02 -17.01
CA ARG A 37 19.58 -2.34 -16.41
C ARG A 37 19.93 -1.07 -17.17
N GLN A 38 20.00 0.07 -16.46
CA GLN A 38 20.34 1.37 -17.07
C GLN A 38 21.75 1.43 -17.66
N ASN A 39 22.68 0.60 -17.15
CA ASN A 39 24.06 0.54 -17.63
C ASN A 39 24.23 -0.24 -18.95
N GLY A 40 23.14 -0.64 -19.60
CA GLY A 40 23.16 -1.38 -20.87
C GLY A 40 23.58 -2.85 -20.76
N ARG A 41 23.82 -3.37 -19.54
CA ARG A 41 24.16 -4.79 -19.30
C ARG A 41 22.93 -5.69 -19.08
N GLY A 42 21.74 -5.19 -19.36
CA GLY A 42 20.46 -5.91 -19.28
C GLY A 42 19.84 -6.04 -20.65
N ASP A 43 18.77 -6.81 -20.74
CA ASP A 43 18.00 -7.03 -21.96
C ASP A 43 17.25 -5.75 -22.39
N PHE A 44 16.88 -4.90 -21.42
CA PHE A 44 16.30 -3.56 -21.65
C PHE A 44 16.98 -2.48 -20.82
N LYS A 45 16.96 -1.23 -21.29
CA LYS A 45 17.46 -0.07 -20.53
C LYS A 45 16.39 0.51 -19.61
N THR A 46 15.12 0.31 -19.93
CA THR A 46 14.00 0.88 -19.20
C THR A 46 12.87 -0.13 -18.92
N LEU A 47 12.09 0.13 -17.87
CA LEU A 47 10.97 -0.74 -17.50
C LEU A 47 9.88 -0.79 -18.58
N THR A 48 9.56 0.33 -19.24
CA THR A 48 8.52 0.36 -20.28
C THR A 48 8.90 -0.49 -21.49
N GLU A 49 10.16 -0.52 -21.89
CA GLU A 49 10.60 -1.39 -22.99
C GLU A 49 10.38 -2.87 -22.62
N ALA A 50 10.71 -3.26 -21.38
CA ALA A 50 10.44 -4.60 -20.91
C ALA A 50 8.95 -4.93 -20.84
N ILE A 51 8.10 -3.99 -20.40
CA ILE A 51 6.64 -4.16 -20.39
C ILE A 51 6.11 -4.32 -21.81
N ASN A 52 6.52 -3.46 -22.74
CA ASN A 52 6.06 -3.50 -24.13
C ASN A 52 6.55 -4.75 -24.88
N SER A 53 7.55 -5.45 -24.37
CA SER A 53 8.02 -6.72 -24.92
C SER A 53 7.11 -7.91 -24.58
N VAL A 54 6.19 -7.75 -23.61
CA VAL A 54 5.24 -8.80 -23.24
C VAL A 54 4.09 -8.82 -24.26
N PRO A 55 3.83 -9.96 -24.93
CA PRO A 55 2.74 -10.06 -25.89
C PRO A 55 1.37 -9.80 -25.27
N GLU A 56 0.47 -9.17 -26.03
CA GLU A 56 -0.92 -9.04 -25.64
C GLU A 56 -1.57 -10.43 -25.52
N GLY A 57 -2.43 -10.64 -24.51
CA GLY A 57 -3.08 -11.93 -24.26
C GLY A 57 -2.15 -13.01 -23.69
N ASN A 58 -0.93 -12.66 -23.27
CA ASN A 58 -0.01 -13.59 -22.64
C ASN A 58 -0.63 -14.27 -21.39
N LYS A 59 -0.64 -15.60 -21.38
CA LYS A 59 -1.18 -16.43 -20.29
C LYS A 59 -0.11 -16.92 -19.31
N GLU A 60 1.15 -16.74 -19.66
CA GLU A 60 2.29 -17.21 -18.87
C GLU A 60 2.80 -16.13 -17.92
N ARG A 61 3.43 -16.54 -16.81
CA ARG A 61 4.05 -15.57 -15.89
C ARG A 61 5.28 -14.94 -16.55
N VAL A 62 5.35 -13.61 -16.56
CA VAL A 62 6.57 -12.87 -16.95
C VAL A 62 7.17 -12.21 -15.72
N ILE A 63 8.48 -12.37 -15.49
CA ILE A 63 9.19 -11.72 -14.40
C ILE A 63 10.17 -10.71 -14.97
N ILE A 64 9.87 -9.43 -14.79
CA ILE A 64 10.77 -8.33 -15.18
C ILE A 64 11.74 -8.07 -14.02
N LYS A 65 13.02 -8.43 -14.19
CA LYS A 65 14.04 -8.24 -13.16
C LYS A 65 14.72 -6.87 -13.30
N LEU A 66 14.50 -5.98 -12.36
CA LEU A 66 15.18 -4.68 -12.31
C LEU A 66 16.55 -4.82 -11.63
N GLY A 67 17.63 -4.38 -12.29
CA GLY A 67 18.93 -4.26 -11.65
C GLY A 67 19.02 -3.06 -10.70
N PRO A 68 20.07 -2.92 -9.87
CA PRO A 68 20.27 -1.76 -9.03
C PRO A 68 20.36 -0.47 -9.87
N GLY A 69 19.55 0.53 -9.52
CA GLY A 69 19.52 1.80 -10.24
C GLY A 69 18.36 2.68 -9.81
N GLU A 70 18.41 3.96 -10.19
CA GLU A 70 17.32 4.90 -10.02
C GLU A 70 16.59 5.05 -11.35
N TYR A 71 15.47 4.35 -11.51
CA TYR A 71 14.71 4.31 -12.76
C TYR A 71 13.79 5.53 -12.89
N LYS A 72 14.37 6.67 -13.27
CA LYS A 72 13.63 7.90 -13.60
C LYS A 72 13.02 7.78 -14.99
N ARG A 73 11.74 7.44 -15.08
CA ARG A 73 10.91 7.70 -16.28
C ARG A 73 9.81 8.68 -15.89
N ARG A 74 9.38 9.54 -16.82
CA ARG A 74 8.18 10.37 -16.66
C ARG A 74 6.93 9.49 -16.63
N ILE A 75 6.65 8.91 -15.46
CA ILE A 75 5.37 9.12 -14.80
C ILE A 75 5.77 9.99 -13.61
N LEU A 76 5.60 11.29 -13.76
CA LEU A 76 6.11 12.28 -12.82
C LEU A 76 5.34 12.18 -11.51
N LEU A 77 5.92 11.58 -10.47
CA LEU A 77 5.45 11.72 -9.09
C LEU A 77 6.63 11.96 -8.15
N GLN A 78 7.58 12.78 -8.59
CA GLN A 78 8.43 13.54 -7.68
C GLN A 78 7.79 14.91 -7.54
N CYS A 79 6.86 15.05 -6.61
CA CYS A 79 6.27 16.33 -6.30
C CYS A 79 7.31 17.17 -5.54
N ARG A 80 8.16 17.89 -6.28
CA ARG A 80 8.82 19.07 -5.74
C ARG A 80 7.72 20.12 -5.58
N MET A 81 7.33 20.30 -4.33
CA MET A 81 6.24 21.13 -3.83
C MET A 81 6.20 22.50 -4.50
N GLY A 82 5.19 22.74 -5.35
CA GLY A 82 4.71 24.07 -5.67
C GLY A 82 3.42 24.30 -4.89
N LYS A 83 3.30 25.44 -4.19
CA LYS A 83 2.08 25.83 -3.47
C LYS A 83 0.87 25.72 -4.40
N GLY A 84 -0.11 24.86 -4.05
CA GLY A 84 -1.43 24.82 -4.69
C GLY A 84 -1.79 23.59 -5.55
N LYS A 85 -0.99 22.51 -5.57
CA LYS A 85 -1.42 21.21 -6.09
C LYS A 85 -1.26 20.15 -5.01
N GLU A 86 -2.39 19.69 -4.49
CA GLU A 86 -2.44 18.96 -3.21
C GLU A 86 -2.17 17.46 -3.37
N GLN A 87 -2.48 16.86 -4.52
CA GLN A 87 -2.44 15.41 -4.72
C GLN A 87 -1.14 14.97 -5.38
N ALA A 88 -0.47 14.00 -4.79
CA ALA A 88 0.78 13.43 -5.28
C ALA A 88 0.77 11.92 -5.10
N LEU A 89 0.08 11.26 -6.04
CA LEU A 89 0.08 9.81 -6.17
C LEU A 89 1.51 9.26 -6.15
N SER A 90 1.73 8.07 -5.61
CA SER A 90 2.96 7.29 -5.83
C SER A 90 2.65 6.11 -6.74
N MET A 91 1.47 5.52 -6.58
CA MET A 91 1.03 4.37 -7.36
C MET A 91 -0.49 4.36 -7.52
N ARG A 92 -0.97 3.97 -8.71
CA ARG A 92 -2.35 3.53 -8.94
C ARG A 92 -2.35 2.06 -9.32
N ILE A 93 -3.27 1.31 -8.72
CA ILE A 93 -3.41 -0.12 -8.95
C ILE A 93 -4.85 -0.38 -9.36
N SER A 94 -5.02 -0.71 -10.62
CA SER A 94 -6.30 -1.09 -11.21
C SER A 94 -6.10 -2.45 -11.86
N GLY A 95 -6.71 -3.51 -11.32
CA GLY A 95 -6.55 -4.86 -11.86
C GLY A 95 -6.70 -5.93 -10.79
N ASN A 96 -6.99 -7.17 -11.18
CA ASN A 96 -7.20 -8.23 -10.22
C ASN A 96 -5.92 -9.02 -9.93
N LYS A 97 -5.73 -9.46 -8.68
CA LYS A 97 -4.63 -10.33 -8.22
C LYS A 97 -3.23 -9.67 -8.25
N ALA A 98 -3.14 -8.38 -7.96
CA ALA A 98 -1.85 -7.71 -7.78
C ALA A 98 -1.27 -8.01 -6.39
N ALA A 99 0.03 -8.28 -6.29
CA ALA A 99 0.69 -8.53 -5.01
C ALA A 99 2.04 -7.80 -4.92
N PHE A 100 2.30 -7.21 -3.76
CA PHE A 100 3.48 -6.42 -3.45
C PHE A 100 4.15 -6.99 -2.21
N TYR A 101 5.43 -7.29 -2.31
CA TYR A 101 6.21 -7.88 -1.22
C TYR A 101 7.43 -7.01 -0.97
N ASN A 102 7.61 -6.60 0.28
CA ASN A 102 8.81 -5.88 0.72
C ASN A 102 9.05 -4.58 -0.07
N CYS A 103 7.97 -3.91 -0.49
CA CYS A 103 7.99 -2.66 -1.23
C CYS A 103 7.91 -1.46 -0.28
N LYS A 104 8.49 -0.33 -0.69
CA LYS A 104 8.33 0.95 -0.01
C LYS A 104 7.65 1.95 -0.93
N PHE A 105 6.53 2.50 -0.47
CA PHE A 105 5.74 3.51 -1.16
C PHE A 105 5.85 4.82 -0.39
N TYR A 106 6.38 5.85 -1.04
CA TYR A 106 6.59 7.17 -0.45
C TYR A 106 5.73 8.18 -1.20
N GLY A 107 4.91 8.92 -0.47
CA GLY A 107 4.11 10.02 -1.01
C GLY A 107 3.69 10.99 0.08
N TYR A 108 2.76 11.88 -0.26
CA TYR A 108 2.15 12.82 0.66
C TYR A 108 0.64 12.53 0.69
N GLN A 109 -0.15 13.34 -0.01
CA GLN A 109 -1.57 13.07 -0.19
C GLN A 109 -1.78 12.13 -1.37
N ASP A 110 -2.71 11.19 -1.20
CA ASP A 110 -3.13 10.21 -2.21
C ASP A 110 -1.99 9.24 -2.62
N THR A 111 -1.06 8.84 -1.73
CA THR A 111 0.10 7.99 -2.06
C THR A 111 -0.25 6.73 -2.87
N ILE A 112 -1.23 5.93 -2.43
CA ILE A 112 -1.69 4.72 -3.12
C ILE A 112 -3.15 4.87 -3.49
N CYS A 113 -3.42 4.92 -4.80
CA CYS A 113 -4.74 4.71 -5.36
C CYS A 113 -4.96 3.20 -5.56
N ASP A 114 -5.47 2.57 -4.51
CA ASP A 114 -5.93 1.19 -4.48
C ASP A 114 -7.35 1.12 -5.08
N ASP A 115 -7.41 1.32 -6.40
CA ASP A 115 -8.58 1.72 -7.18
C ASP A 115 -9.64 0.63 -7.25
N THR A 116 -9.33 -0.51 -7.86
CA THR A 116 -10.27 -1.63 -8.03
C THR A 116 -9.54 -2.95 -8.25
N GLY A 117 -10.09 -4.05 -7.73
CA GLY A 117 -9.54 -5.40 -7.85
C GLY A 117 -9.20 -6.03 -6.50
N ASN A 118 -8.59 -7.22 -6.53
CA ASN A 118 -8.07 -7.87 -5.33
C ASN A 118 -6.56 -7.64 -5.25
N HIS A 119 -6.09 -7.02 -4.16
CA HIS A 119 -4.67 -6.73 -3.98
C HIS A 119 -4.13 -7.27 -2.66
N PHE A 120 -2.82 -7.55 -2.63
CA PHE A 120 -2.13 -8.04 -1.45
C PHE A 120 -0.82 -7.29 -1.24
N PHE A 121 -0.62 -6.75 -0.04
CA PHE A 121 0.61 -6.08 0.36
C PHE A 121 1.18 -6.80 1.57
N LYS A 122 2.42 -7.28 1.48
CA LYS A 122 3.09 -7.98 2.57
C LYS A 122 4.46 -7.38 2.85
N ASP A 123 4.77 -7.18 4.13
CA ASP A 123 6.06 -6.66 4.61
C ASP A 123 6.42 -5.30 3.97
N CYS A 124 5.42 -4.50 3.62
CA CYS A 124 5.62 -3.24 2.94
C CYS A 124 5.81 -2.07 3.92
N TYR A 125 6.25 -0.94 3.40
CA TYR A 125 6.25 0.35 4.07
C TYR A 125 5.47 1.34 3.21
N ILE A 126 4.49 2.02 3.78
CA ILE A 126 3.67 3.01 3.09
C ILE A 126 3.71 4.31 3.88
N GLU A 127 4.08 5.40 3.24
CA GLU A 127 4.18 6.73 3.85
C GLU A 127 3.30 7.75 3.16
N GLY A 128 2.64 8.59 3.95
CA GLY A 128 1.84 9.69 3.44
C GLY A 128 1.28 10.59 4.52
N THR A 129 0.37 11.49 4.11
CA THR A 129 -0.23 12.50 4.96
C THR A 129 -1.76 12.41 5.00
N PHE A 130 -2.41 12.60 3.86
CA PHE A 130 -3.87 12.70 3.76
C PHE A 130 -4.39 11.71 2.72
N ASP A 131 -5.37 10.89 3.09
CA ASP A 131 -5.97 9.85 2.27
C ASP A 131 -4.94 9.00 1.52
N PHE A 132 -3.81 8.72 2.15
CA PHE A 132 -2.67 8.18 1.41
C PHE A 132 -2.85 6.72 0.98
N ILE A 133 -3.92 6.04 1.42
CA ILE A 133 -4.47 4.82 0.82
C ILE A 133 -5.95 5.06 0.51
N PHE A 134 -6.32 5.10 -0.76
CA PHE A 134 -7.69 5.43 -1.17
C PHE A 134 -8.12 4.66 -2.42
N GLY A 135 -9.44 4.52 -2.63
CA GLY A 135 -9.99 3.72 -3.72
C GLY A 135 -11.04 2.71 -3.25
N SER A 136 -11.38 1.74 -4.10
CA SER A 136 -12.40 0.73 -3.89
C SER A 136 -11.87 -0.70 -4.05
N GLY A 137 -10.56 -0.89 -3.91
CA GLY A 137 -9.93 -2.21 -3.89
C GLY A 137 -10.43 -3.12 -2.77
N ARG A 138 -10.33 -4.43 -2.99
CA ARG A 138 -10.46 -5.46 -1.96
C ARG A 138 -9.05 -5.92 -1.58
N SER A 139 -8.51 -5.35 -0.51
CA SER A 139 -7.08 -5.42 -0.27
C SER A 139 -6.74 -5.88 1.14
N LEU A 140 -5.74 -6.77 1.21
CA LEU A 140 -5.13 -7.20 2.46
C LEU A 140 -3.72 -6.60 2.56
N TYR A 141 -3.49 -5.85 3.62
CA TYR A 141 -2.21 -5.32 4.03
C TYR A 141 -1.74 -6.13 5.25
N LEU A 142 -0.71 -6.94 5.08
CA LEU A 142 -0.20 -7.86 6.09
C LEU A 142 1.21 -7.45 6.51
N SER A 143 1.46 -7.36 7.82
CA SER A 143 2.79 -7.04 8.36
C SER A 143 3.41 -5.77 7.76
N THR A 144 2.57 -4.80 7.43
CA THR A 144 2.95 -3.58 6.72
C THR A 144 3.02 -2.40 7.70
N GLN A 145 4.05 -1.56 7.55
CA GLN A 145 4.17 -0.33 8.31
C GLN A 145 3.50 0.82 7.56
N LEU A 146 2.58 1.50 8.25
CA LEU A 146 1.88 2.70 7.80
C LEU A 146 2.48 3.88 8.55
N ASN A 147 3.29 4.70 7.87
CA ASN A 147 3.97 5.84 8.48
C ASN A 147 3.31 7.16 8.07
N VAL A 148 2.81 7.90 9.05
CA VAL A 148 2.09 9.15 8.80
C VAL A 148 2.97 10.36 9.11
N VAL A 149 3.07 11.29 8.17
CA VAL A 149 4.01 12.41 8.24
C VAL A 149 3.29 13.74 8.48
N GLY A 150 3.81 14.49 9.46
CA GLY A 150 3.37 15.85 9.80
C GLY A 150 2.18 15.94 10.75
N ASP A 151 1.83 17.17 11.12
CA ASP A 151 0.84 17.49 12.16
C ASP A 151 -0.51 17.98 11.61
N GLY A 152 -1.53 17.87 12.45
CA GLY A 152 -2.89 18.32 12.16
C GLY A 152 -3.70 17.22 11.48
N LEU A 153 -4.69 17.60 10.68
CA LEU A 153 -5.58 16.61 10.06
C LEU A 153 -4.81 15.72 9.07
N ARG A 154 -4.65 14.45 9.43
CA ARG A 154 -3.99 13.41 8.64
C ARG A 154 -4.87 12.18 8.63
N VAL A 155 -4.96 11.50 7.50
CA VAL A 155 -5.89 10.38 7.33
C VAL A 155 -5.18 9.28 6.55
N ILE A 156 -5.20 8.07 7.10
CA ILE A 156 -4.59 6.91 6.45
C ILE A 156 -5.45 6.45 5.29
N THR A 157 -6.73 6.16 5.54
CA THR A 157 -7.60 5.53 4.56
C THR A 157 -8.79 6.39 4.12
N ALA A 158 -9.11 6.31 2.84
CA ALA A 158 -10.32 6.86 2.26
C ALA A 158 -10.97 5.82 1.32
N HIS A 159 -11.68 4.86 1.90
CA HIS A 159 -12.33 3.79 1.12
C HIS A 159 -13.59 4.31 0.40
N ALA A 160 -13.74 3.94 -0.87
CA ALA A 160 -14.79 4.39 -1.79
C ALA A 160 -15.88 3.34 -2.06
N GLY A 161 -16.17 2.48 -1.07
CA GLY A 161 -17.30 1.55 -1.16
C GLY A 161 -18.65 2.27 -1.25
N LYS A 162 -19.57 1.77 -2.09
CA LYS A 162 -20.85 2.47 -2.38
C LYS A 162 -22.11 1.71 -1.97
N SER A 163 -22.00 0.42 -1.67
CA SER A 163 -23.14 -0.38 -1.20
C SER A 163 -22.70 -1.55 -0.31
N THR A 164 -23.67 -2.17 0.36
CA THR A 164 -23.47 -3.36 1.21
C THR A 164 -23.11 -4.61 0.41
N GLU A 165 -23.47 -4.67 -0.87
CA GLU A 165 -23.24 -5.83 -1.76
C GLU A 165 -21.82 -5.83 -2.32
N GLU A 166 -21.17 -4.67 -2.40
CA GLU A 166 -19.79 -4.58 -2.85
C GLU A 166 -18.88 -5.39 -1.93
N LYS A 167 -17.97 -6.17 -2.50
CA LYS A 167 -17.00 -6.98 -1.73
C LYS A 167 -15.68 -6.24 -1.47
N SER A 168 -15.58 -4.98 -1.89
CA SER A 168 -14.45 -4.07 -1.65
C SER A 168 -14.25 -3.81 -0.15
N GLY A 169 -13.05 -3.39 0.22
CA GLY A 169 -12.68 -3.09 1.59
C GLY A 169 -11.20 -3.30 1.86
N TYR A 170 -10.71 -2.68 2.93
CA TYR A 170 -9.32 -2.78 3.35
C TYR A 170 -9.20 -3.52 4.68
N SER A 171 -8.30 -4.51 4.72
CA SER A 171 -7.93 -5.21 5.95
C SER A 171 -6.45 -5.01 6.23
N PHE A 172 -6.13 -4.41 7.37
CA PHE A 172 -4.77 -4.25 7.88
C PHE A 172 -4.56 -5.25 9.00
N VAL A 173 -3.64 -6.20 8.82
CA VAL A 173 -3.44 -7.34 9.73
C VAL A 173 -1.97 -7.40 10.15
N HIS A 174 -1.71 -7.44 11.46
CA HIS A 174 -0.35 -7.39 12.01
C HIS A 174 0.47 -6.17 11.54
N CYS A 175 -0.22 -5.08 11.23
CA CYS A 175 0.40 -3.85 10.76
C CYS A 175 0.92 -3.01 11.92
N LYS A 176 1.65 -1.94 11.58
CA LYS A 176 2.06 -0.91 12.52
C LYS A 176 1.63 0.47 12.02
N VAL A 177 1.03 1.27 12.89
CA VAL A 177 0.71 2.68 12.61
C VAL A 177 1.67 3.57 13.40
N THR A 178 2.58 4.22 12.67
CA THR A 178 3.59 5.12 13.21
C THR A 178 3.45 6.51 12.61
N GLY A 179 4.16 7.50 13.17
CA GLY A 179 4.23 8.82 12.57
C GLY A 179 5.05 9.80 13.40
N THR A 180 5.22 11.01 12.87
CA THR A 180 6.04 12.07 13.50
C THR A 180 5.20 13.24 14.04
N GLY A 181 3.88 13.08 14.17
CA GLY A 181 2.96 14.15 14.54
C GLY A 181 1.76 13.68 15.36
N THR A 182 0.78 14.56 15.56
CA THR A 182 -0.45 14.28 16.34
C THR A 182 -1.73 14.54 15.53
N GLY A 183 -2.82 13.87 15.91
CA GLY A 183 -4.14 14.09 15.29
C GLY A 183 -4.39 13.25 14.03
N ILE A 184 -3.79 12.06 13.95
CA ILE A 184 -3.90 11.16 12.79
C ILE A 184 -5.13 10.26 12.92
N TYR A 185 -5.89 10.14 11.84
CA TYR A 185 -7.08 9.31 11.77
C TYR A 185 -6.82 8.05 10.94
N LEU A 186 -7.35 6.91 11.41
CA LEU A 186 -7.28 5.60 10.75
C LEU A 186 -7.99 5.60 9.40
N GLY A 187 -9.02 6.44 9.25
CA GLY A 187 -9.72 6.60 8.00
C GLY A 187 -10.82 7.65 8.05
N ARG A 188 -11.35 7.95 6.87
CA ARG A 188 -12.55 8.77 6.67
C ARG A 188 -13.44 8.18 5.57
N ALA A 189 -14.72 8.51 5.59
CA ALA A 189 -15.63 8.09 4.55
C ALA A 189 -15.38 8.90 3.27
N TRP A 190 -14.94 8.22 2.20
CA TRP A 190 -14.92 8.83 0.86
C TRP A 190 -16.27 8.69 0.17
N MET A 191 -16.83 7.47 0.16
CA MET A 191 -18.16 7.17 -0.38
C MET A 191 -19.12 6.73 0.73
N SER A 192 -20.30 6.20 0.36
CA SER A 192 -21.40 5.92 1.28
C SER A 192 -21.19 4.70 2.16
N HIS A 193 -20.46 3.68 1.72
CA HIS A 193 -20.27 2.40 2.44
C HIS A 193 -18.79 2.02 2.54
N PRO A 194 -17.94 2.86 3.17
CA PRO A 194 -16.54 2.53 3.37
C PRO A 194 -16.40 1.32 4.31
N LYS A 195 -15.44 0.43 4.01
CA LYS A 195 -15.17 -0.76 4.82
C LYS A 195 -13.67 -0.88 5.08
N VAL A 196 -13.28 -0.69 6.34
CA VAL A 196 -11.88 -0.71 6.76
C VAL A 196 -11.77 -1.42 8.10
N VAL A 197 -10.83 -2.36 8.20
CA VAL A 197 -10.56 -3.11 9.43
C VAL A 197 -9.09 -3.05 9.76
N TYR A 198 -8.78 -2.75 11.03
CA TYR A 198 -7.44 -2.91 11.61
C TYR A 198 -7.48 -4.04 12.64
N ALA A 199 -6.78 -5.14 12.33
CA ALA A 199 -6.70 -6.32 13.18
C ALA A 199 -5.26 -6.57 13.62
N TYR A 200 -5.05 -6.89 14.89
CA TYR A 200 -3.72 -7.16 15.46
C TYR A 200 -2.69 -6.06 15.15
N THR A 201 -3.16 -4.82 15.00
CA THR A 201 -2.34 -3.70 14.56
C THR A 201 -1.80 -2.95 15.75
N ASP A 202 -0.49 -2.70 15.77
CA ASP A 202 0.16 -1.88 16.79
C ASP A 202 0.06 -0.41 16.42
N MET A 203 -0.56 0.39 17.28
CA MET A 203 -0.84 1.80 17.04
C MET A 203 -0.11 2.67 18.05
N SER A 204 0.82 3.50 17.56
CA SER A 204 1.48 4.51 18.38
C SER A 204 0.51 5.62 18.80
N SER A 205 0.94 6.47 19.75
CA SER A 205 0.11 7.54 20.34
C SER A 205 -0.24 8.68 19.37
N VAL A 206 0.20 8.57 18.12
CA VAL A 206 -0.09 9.52 17.04
C VAL A 206 -1.54 9.42 16.57
N VAL A 207 -2.17 8.26 16.76
CA VAL A 207 -3.58 8.03 16.41
C VAL A 207 -4.47 8.85 17.33
N ASN A 208 -5.35 9.65 16.73
CA ASN A 208 -6.34 10.44 17.44
C ASN A 208 -7.23 9.51 18.28
N PRO A 209 -7.56 9.84 19.55
CA PRO A 209 -8.45 9.02 20.36
C PRO A 209 -9.81 8.70 19.73
N SER A 210 -10.34 9.56 18.86
CA SER A 210 -11.58 9.26 18.10
C SER A 210 -11.40 8.14 17.07
N GLY A 211 -10.16 7.86 16.65
CA GLY A 211 -9.77 6.84 15.68
C GLY A 211 -10.11 7.24 14.25
N TRP A 212 -11.38 7.50 13.99
CA TRP A 212 -11.93 7.77 12.66
C TRP A 212 -12.33 9.24 12.56
N HIS A 213 -12.15 9.82 11.37
CA HIS A 213 -12.45 11.23 11.16
C HIS A 213 -13.94 11.42 10.88
N GLU A 214 -14.61 12.13 11.77
CA GLU A 214 -16.01 12.54 11.61
C GLU A 214 -16.13 13.58 10.49
N LYS A 215 -16.97 13.32 9.48
CA LYS A 215 -17.37 14.34 8.50
C LYS A 215 -18.76 14.87 8.85
N THR A 216 -19.08 16.01 8.24
CA THR A 216 -20.38 16.70 8.29
C THR A 216 -21.58 15.90 7.77
N GLN A 217 -21.37 14.70 7.24
CA GLN A 217 -22.39 13.83 6.63
C GLN A 217 -22.73 12.67 7.57
N THR A 218 -23.46 13.00 8.64
CA THR A 218 -23.83 12.09 9.73
C THR A 218 -24.71 10.92 9.25
N GLU A 219 -25.30 11.00 8.06
CA GLU A 219 -26.04 9.89 7.45
C GLU A 219 -25.14 8.67 7.18
N ARG A 220 -23.84 8.89 6.94
CA ARG A 220 -22.87 7.82 6.65
C ARG A 220 -22.47 7.03 7.88
N ASP A 221 -22.68 7.56 9.08
CA ASP A 221 -22.37 6.87 10.33
C ASP A 221 -23.14 5.55 10.48
N LYS A 222 -24.27 5.42 9.77
CA LYS A 222 -25.10 4.21 9.73
C LYS A 222 -24.59 3.14 8.75
N THR A 223 -23.72 3.52 7.82
CA THR A 223 -23.34 2.69 6.67
C THR A 223 -21.84 2.41 6.61
N VAL A 224 -21.03 3.12 7.39
CA VAL A 224 -19.60 2.83 7.54
C VAL A 224 -19.38 1.50 8.27
N PHE A 225 -18.40 0.73 7.81
CA PHE A 225 -17.87 -0.40 8.57
C PHE A 225 -16.41 -0.11 8.92
N TYR A 226 -16.20 0.35 10.15
CA TYR A 226 -14.88 0.65 10.70
C TYR A 226 -14.59 -0.27 11.87
N GLY A 227 -13.78 -1.30 11.62
CA GLY A 227 -13.49 -2.35 12.58
C GLY A 227 -12.11 -2.22 13.21
N GLU A 228 -12.04 -2.45 14.52
CA GLU A 228 -10.78 -2.62 15.25
C GLU A 228 -10.83 -3.94 16.03
N TYR A 229 -9.78 -4.77 15.90
CA TYR A 229 -9.69 -6.09 16.53
C TYR A 229 -8.29 -6.32 17.11
N LYS A 230 -8.19 -6.63 18.41
CA LYS A 230 -6.96 -6.99 19.13
C LYS A 230 -5.77 -6.06 18.84
N GLY A 231 -6.04 -4.75 18.72
CA GLY A 231 -5.00 -3.74 18.51
C GLY A 231 -4.17 -3.50 19.77
N SER A 232 -2.89 -3.19 19.59
CA SER A 232 -1.96 -2.88 20.69
C SER A 232 -1.44 -1.44 20.63
N GLY A 233 -0.77 -1.02 21.70
CA GLY A 233 -0.14 0.29 21.79
C GLY A 233 -1.09 1.39 22.28
N PRO A 234 -0.56 2.57 22.63
CA PRO A 234 -1.36 3.66 23.20
C PRO A 234 -2.43 4.20 22.24
N GLY A 235 -2.23 4.06 20.92
CA GLY A 235 -3.18 4.50 19.90
C GLY A 235 -4.37 3.58 19.70
N SER A 236 -4.35 2.33 20.21
CA SER A 236 -5.45 1.36 20.06
C SER A 236 -6.53 1.49 21.13
N ARG A 237 -6.37 2.43 22.07
CA ARG A 237 -7.32 2.75 23.14
C ARG A 237 -8.68 3.16 22.58
N LYS A 238 -9.74 2.46 23.00
CA LYS A 238 -11.07 2.55 22.38
C LYS A 238 -12.04 3.49 23.09
N GLU A 239 -11.70 3.97 24.28
CA GLU A 239 -12.64 4.64 25.21
C GLU A 239 -13.22 5.95 24.63
N LYS A 240 -12.53 6.55 23.67
CA LYS A 240 -12.92 7.81 23.02
C LYS A 240 -13.25 7.65 21.54
N ARG A 241 -13.33 6.41 21.03
CA ARG A 241 -13.65 6.16 19.63
C ARG A 241 -15.03 6.70 19.29
N VAL A 242 -15.20 7.09 18.03
CA VAL A 242 -16.50 7.47 17.50
C VAL A 242 -17.50 6.31 17.64
N LYS A 243 -18.77 6.62 17.90
CA LYS A 243 -19.79 5.64 18.33
C LYS A 243 -20.07 4.52 17.33
N TYR A 244 -19.82 4.75 16.04
CA TYR A 244 -20.03 3.79 14.96
C TYR A 244 -18.82 2.89 14.69
N THR A 245 -17.76 3.01 15.50
CA THR A 245 -16.63 2.07 15.47
C THR A 245 -17.12 0.69 15.90
N GLN A 246 -16.86 -0.32 15.08
CA GLN A 246 -17.18 -1.71 15.37
C GLN A 246 -16.04 -2.30 16.21
N ASP A 247 -16.32 -2.54 17.49
CA ASP A 247 -15.43 -3.35 18.32
C ASP A 247 -15.64 -4.83 18.00
N ILE A 248 -14.69 -5.42 17.28
CA ILE A 248 -14.76 -6.82 16.87
C ILE A 248 -14.27 -7.74 18.00
N ASP A 249 -13.62 -7.21 19.06
CA ASP A 249 -13.12 -8.04 20.16
C ASP A 249 -14.23 -8.66 21.01
N THR A 250 -15.43 -8.08 20.95
CA THR A 250 -16.58 -8.45 21.77
C THR A 250 -17.66 -9.21 21.00
N ILE A 251 -17.39 -9.58 19.74
CA ILE A 251 -18.26 -10.39 18.88
C ILE A 251 -17.81 -11.85 18.95
#